data_AF-A0A0G0PIV3-F1
#
_entry.id   AF-A0A0G0PIV3-F1
#
_cell.length_a   1.000
_cell.length_b   1.000
_cell.length_c   1.000
_cell.angle_alpha   90.00
_cell.angle_beta   90.00
_cell.angle_gamma   90.00
#
_symmetry.space_group_name_H-M   'P 1'
#
loop_
_entity.id
_entity.type
_entity.pdbx_description
1 polymer ?
#
loop_
_entity_poly.entity_id
_entity_poly.type
_entity_poly.pdbx_seq_one_letter_code
_entity_poly.pdbx_strand_id
1 'polypeptide(L)'
;MKIKQIKSVFNIWRLLLPFLYIFILVHFLKDITQDILKISTPLDLFGDVKEDISFLSKPLQIIFYYGLGGLSFVIEAFLLIAIPKIIRRRQVSFLEKLVIGGILYLLVFLAICTLLDPRYKL
;
A
#
# COMPACT_ATOMS: atom_id res chain seq x y z
N MET A 1 33.33 -2.37 9.04
CA MET A 1 32.38 -1.23 9.01
C MET A 1 31.00 -1.59 8.45
N LYS A 2 30.89 -2.31 7.31
CA LYS A 2 29.61 -2.68 6.66
C LYS A 2 28.58 -3.44 7.53
N ILE A 3 29.02 -4.33 8.44
CA ILE A 3 28.12 -5.19 9.24
C ILE A 3 27.31 -4.41 10.30
N LYS A 4 27.91 -3.38 10.92
CA LYS A 4 27.21 -2.53 11.92
C LYS A 4 26.12 -1.68 11.26
N GLN A 5 26.39 -1.19 10.05
CA GLN A 5 25.48 -0.33 9.29
C GLN A 5 24.22 -1.10 8.86
N ILE A 6 24.39 -2.35 8.40
CA ILE A 6 23.30 -3.25 8.05
C ILE A 6 22.37 -3.52 9.26
N LYS A 7 22.94 -3.79 10.44
CA LYS A 7 22.16 -3.99 11.67
C LYS A 7 21.34 -2.75 12.07
N SER A 8 21.87 -1.54 11.87
CA SER A 8 21.17 -0.29 12.18
C SER A 8 19.96 -0.06 11.27
N VAL A 9 20.11 -0.29 9.95
CA VAL A 9 18.99 -0.18 8.98
C VAL A 9 17.87 -1.18 9.31
N PHE A 10 18.23 -2.42 9.69
CA PHE A 10 17.23 -3.43 10.07
C PHE A 10 16.44 -3.08 11.34
N ASN A 11 17.08 -2.41 12.30
CA ASN A 11 16.39 -1.93 13.50
C ASN A 11 15.42 -0.79 13.19
N ILE A 12 15.79 0.14 12.32
CA ILE A 12 14.91 1.23 11.87
C ILE A 12 13.72 0.66 11.09
N TRP A 13 13.96 -0.26 10.14
CA TRP A 13 12.91 -0.94 9.40
C TRP A 13 11.85 -1.57 10.32
N ARG A 14 12.31 -2.32 11.33
CA ARG A 14 11.41 -3.00 12.29
C ARG A 14 10.65 -2.03 13.18
N LEU A 15 11.23 -0.87 13.49
CA LEU A 15 10.56 0.20 14.22
C LEU A 15 9.43 0.83 13.38
N LEU A 16 9.56 0.86 12.05
CA LEU A 16 8.55 1.42 11.14
C LEU A 16 7.36 0.46 10.89
N LEU A 17 7.57 -0.86 11.04
CA LEU A 17 6.54 -1.86 10.74
C LEU A 17 5.19 -1.65 11.47
N PRO A 18 5.13 -1.31 12.77
CA PRO A 18 3.87 -1.02 13.44
C PRO A 18 3.12 0.18 12.83
N PHE A 19 3.83 1.24 12.45
CA PHE A 19 3.22 2.42 11.82
C PHE A 19 2.69 2.09 10.43
N LEU A 20 3.47 1.35 9.63
CA LEU A 20 3.06 0.85 8.32
C LEU A 20 1.84 -0.07 8.43
N TYR A 21 1.79 -0.93 9.45
CA TYR A 21 0.66 -1.80 9.70
C TYR A 21 -0.63 -1.00 9.97
N ILE A 22 -0.57 0.00 10.85
CA ILE A 22 -1.74 0.85 11.14
C ILE A 22 -2.18 1.61 9.88
N PHE A 23 -1.23 2.16 9.13
CA PHE A 23 -1.54 2.86 7.88
C PHE A 23 -2.25 1.95 6.87
N ILE A 24 -1.71 0.77 6.61
CA ILE A 24 -2.30 -0.21 5.69
C ILE A 24 -3.67 -0.68 6.21
N LEU A 25 -3.82 -0.87 7.52
CA LEU A 25 -5.11 -1.25 8.12
C LEU A 25 -6.18 -0.18 7.90
N VAL A 26 -5.84 1.09 8.13
CA VAL A 26 -6.74 2.21 7.90
C VAL A 26 -7.12 2.30 6.42
N HIS A 27 -6.13 2.19 5.52
CA HIS A 27 -6.37 2.22 4.06
C HIS A 27 -7.27 1.06 3.61
N PHE A 28 -6.95 -0.17 4.01
CA PHE A 28 -7.72 -1.35 3.65
C PHE A 28 -9.17 -1.29 4.17
N LEU A 29 -9.36 -0.79 5.40
CA LEU A 29 -10.70 -0.56 5.94
C LEU A 29 -11.45 0.52 5.16
N LYS A 30 -10.75 1.59 4.76
CA LYS A 30 -11.31 2.65 3.92
C LYS A 30 -11.80 2.07 2.59
N ASP A 31 -10.98 1.30 1.88
CA ASP A 31 -11.34 0.67 0.59
C ASP A 31 -12.53 -0.28 0.74
N ILE A 32 -12.58 -1.10 1.80
CA ILE A 32 -13.76 -1.92 2.09
C ILE A 32 -15.00 -1.05 2.26
N THR A 33 -14.91 0.01 3.07
CA THR A 33 -16.08 0.84 3.36
C THR A 33 -16.55 1.66 2.16
N GLN A 34 -15.63 2.23 1.38
CA GLN A 34 -15.94 3.12 0.27
C GLN A 34 -16.25 2.35 -1.01
N ASP A 35 -15.38 1.43 -1.42
CA ASP A 35 -15.47 0.79 -2.74
C ASP A 35 -16.40 -0.40 -2.73
N ILE A 36 -16.37 -1.20 -1.66
CA ILE A 36 -17.18 -2.42 -1.54
C ILE A 36 -18.56 -2.10 -0.94
N LEU A 37 -18.58 -1.45 0.22
CA LEU A 37 -19.81 -1.22 0.98
C LEU A 37 -20.52 0.09 0.63
N LYS A 38 -19.85 1.05 -0.01
CA LYS A 38 -20.37 2.38 -0.35
C LYS A 38 -20.93 3.15 0.85
N ILE A 39 -20.25 3.04 1.99
CA ILE A 39 -20.60 3.70 3.25
C ILE A 39 -19.64 4.87 3.49
N SER A 40 -20.16 6.06 3.76
CA SER A 40 -19.35 7.19 4.21
C SER A 40 -18.87 6.97 5.64
N THR A 41 -17.58 7.15 5.89
CA THR A 41 -16.98 6.93 7.21
C THR A 41 -16.05 8.09 7.59
N PRO A 42 -15.69 8.23 8.88
CA PRO A 42 -14.64 9.18 9.26
C PRO A 42 -13.30 8.94 8.56
N LEU A 43 -13.08 7.75 7.98
CA LEU A 43 -11.88 7.45 7.21
C LEU A 43 -11.82 8.25 5.89
N ASP A 44 -12.95 8.77 5.43
CA ASP A 44 -13.06 9.63 4.24
C ASP A 44 -12.28 10.95 4.43
N LEU A 45 -12.05 11.36 5.69
CA LEU A 45 -11.25 12.54 6.03
C LEU A 45 -9.76 12.38 5.71
N PHE A 46 -9.26 11.16 5.54
CA PHE A 46 -7.88 10.91 5.14
C PHE A 46 -7.62 11.18 3.65
N GLY A 47 -8.63 11.67 2.94
CA GLY A 47 -8.55 12.04 1.54
C GLY A 47 -8.81 10.84 0.64
N ASP A 48 -9.18 11.16 -0.58
CA ASP A 48 -9.52 10.21 -1.62
C ASP A 48 -8.81 10.64 -2.90
N VAL A 49 -8.12 9.71 -3.56
CA VAL A 49 -7.44 9.97 -4.83
C VAL A 49 -8.42 9.62 -5.93
N LYS A 50 -8.63 10.55 -6.86
CA LYS A 50 -9.60 10.43 -7.95
C LYS A 50 -8.84 10.51 -9.26
N GLU A 51 -8.15 9.43 -9.58
CA GLU A 51 -7.42 9.32 -10.84
C GLU A 51 -8.35 9.48 -12.05
N ASP A 52 -7.91 10.26 -13.04
CA ASP A 52 -8.57 10.39 -14.33
C ASP A 52 -7.78 9.60 -15.39
N ILE A 53 -8.30 8.44 -15.74
CA ILE A 53 -7.75 7.57 -16.79
C ILE A 53 -8.60 7.57 -18.06
N SER A 54 -9.48 8.56 -18.23
CA SER A 54 -10.38 8.65 -19.38
C SER A 54 -9.65 8.74 -20.73
N PHE A 55 -8.40 9.20 -20.72
CA PHE A 55 -7.53 9.27 -21.89
C PHE A 55 -7.02 7.89 -22.39
N LEU A 56 -7.15 6.84 -21.58
CA LEU A 56 -6.75 5.48 -21.95
C LEU A 56 -7.86 4.75 -22.73
N SER A 57 -7.48 3.77 -23.55
CA SER A 57 -8.43 2.88 -24.20
C SER A 57 -9.17 2.00 -23.19
N LYS A 58 -10.41 1.57 -23.50
CA LYS A 58 -11.22 0.74 -22.60
C LYS A 58 -10.49 -0.50 -22.04
N PRO A 59 -9.72 -1.27 -22.83
CA PRO A 59 -8.96 -2.41 -22.29
C PRO A 59 -7.94 -1.99 -21.23
N LEU A 60 -7.27 -0.84 -21.43
CA LEU A 60 -6.27 -0.34 -20.49
C LEU A 60 -6.93 0.18 -19.20
N GLN A 61 -8.12 0.80 -19.29
CA GLN A 61 -8.87 1.20 -18.11
C GLN A 61 -9.27 -0.01 -17.25
N ILE A 62 -9.69 -1.12 -17.89
CA ILE A 62 -10.03 -2.37 -17.19
C ILE A 62 -8.79 -2.95 -16.50
N ILE A 63 -7.64 -2.98 -17.18
CA ILE A 63 -6.38 -3.47 -16.61
C ILE A 63 -5.96 -2.59 -15.42
N PHE A 64 -6.13 -1.27 -15.52
CA PHE A 64 -5.77 -0.35 -14.46
C PHE A 64 -6.63 -0.59 -13.20
N TYR A 65 -7.97 -0.53 -13.32
CA TYR A 65 -8.85 -0.67 -12.16
C TYR A 65 -8.86 -2.08 -11.59
N TYR A 66 -9.14 -3.09 -12.41
CA TYR A 66 -9.35 -4.45 -11.92
C TYR A 66 -8.07 -5.25 -11.80
N GLY A 67 -7.07 -4.96 -12.65
CA GLY A 67 -5.76 -5.60 -12.59
C GLY A 67 -4.89 -4.98 -11.51
N LEU A 68 -4.51 -3.71 -11.69
CA LEU A 68 -3.58 -3.03 -10.78
C LEU A 68 -4.26 -2.65 -9.46
N GLY A 69 -5.43 -2.03 -9.49
CA GLY A 69 -6.20 -1.74 -8.28
C GLY A 69 -6.65 -3.01 -7.53
N GLY A 70 -7.08 -4.04 -8.25
CA GLY A 70 -7.36 -5.34 -7.62
C GLY A 70 -6.12 -5.95 -6.95
N LEU A 71 -4.95 -5.82 -7.57
CA LEU A 71 -3.70 -6.31 -7.00
C LEU A 71 -3.26 -5.49 -5.77
N SER A 72 -3.47 -4.17 -5.73
CA SER A 72 -3.18 -3.36 -4.54
C SER A 72 -3.99 -3.84 -3.34
N PHE A 73 -5.29 -4.10 -3.52
CA PHE A 73 -6.16 -4.65 -2.47
C PHE A 73 -5.66 -6.01 -1.94
N VAL A 74 -5.25 -6.92 -2.84
CA VAL A 74 -4.70 -8.23 -2.46
C VAL A 74 -3.39 -8.07 -1.69
N ILE A 75 -2.53 -7.14 -2.11
CA ILE A 75 -1.25 -6.87 -1.44
C ILE A 75 -1.50 -6.29 -0.04
N GLU A 76 -2.45 -5.37 0.13
CA GLU A 76 -2.82 -4.84 1.44
C GLU A 76 -3.28 -5.94 2.40
N ALA A 77 -4.20 -6.80 1.95
CA ALA A 77 -4.64 -7.97 2.73
C ALA A 77 -3.46 -8.88 3.12
N PHE A 78 -2.55 -9.14 2.17
CA PHE A 78 -1.32 -9.88 2.44
C PHE A 78 -0.45 -9.20 3.50
N LEU A 79 -0.23 -7.89 3.40
CA LEU A 79 0.60 -7.11 4.33
C LEU A 79 0.02 -7.10 5.75
N LEU A 80 -1.31 -7.01 5.90
CA LEU A 80 -1.99 -7.11 7.20
C LEU A 80 -1.71 -8.44 7.91
N ILE A 81 -1.51 -9.52 7.17
CA ILE A 81 -1.17 -10.82 7.77
C ILE A 81 0.35 -10.96 7.96
N ALA A 82 1.13 -10.47 7.00
CA ALA A 82 2.58 -10.68 6.95
C ALA A 82 3.34 -9.80 7.96
N ILE A 83 2.96 -8.53 8.13
CA ILE A 83 3.66 -7.59 9.01
C ILE A 83 3.63 -8.06 10.48
N PRO A 84 2.50 -8.44 11.09
CA PRO A 84 2.48 -8.98 12.46
C PRO A 84 3.35 -10.23 12.63
N LYS A 85 3.41 -11.09 11.60
CA LYS A 85 4.27 -12.28 11.60
C LYS A 85 5.75 -11.92 11.58
N ILE A 86 6.15 -10.87 10.87
CA ILE A 86 7.53 -10.37 10.82
C ILE A 86 7.96 -9.76 12.14
N ILE A 87 7.10 -8.92 12.74
CA ILE A 87 7.40 -8.22 14.01
C ILE A 87 7.77 -9.23 15.11
N ARG A 88 7.10 -10.39 15.14
CA ARG A 88 7.35 -11.46 16.12
C ARG A 88 8.64 -12.26 15.89
N ARG A 89 9.25 -12.20 14.70
CA ARG A 89 10.46 -12.97 14.36
C ARG A 89 11.71 -12.17 14.71
N ARG A 90 12.83 -12.84 15.02
CA ARG A 90 14.13 -12.17 15.29
C ARG A 90 15.07 -12.07 14.08
N GLN A 91 14.79 -12.80 13.01
CA GLN A 91 15.66 -12.91 11.84
C GLN A 91 14.97 -12.47 10.56
N VAL A 92 15.77 -11.95 9.63
CA VAL A 92 15.35 -11.59 8.28
C VAL A 92 14.95 -12.84 7.52
N SER A 93 13.78 -12.81 6.88
CA SER A 93 13.24 -13.95 6.16
C SER A 93 12.79 -13.57 4.74
N PHE A 94 12.55 -14.55 3.89
CA PHE A 94 11.97 -14.31 2.56
C PHE A 94 10.65 -13.51 2.65
N LEU A 95 9.87 -13.72 3.71
CA LEU A 95 8.65 -12.95 3.98
C LEU A 95 8.92 -11.45 4.16
N GLU A 96 10.03 -11.06 4.81
CA GLU A 96 10.40 -9.63 4.93
C GLU A 96 10.67 -9.01 3.57
N LYS A 97 11.31 -9.74 2.64
CA LYS A 97 11.55 -9.26 1.28
C LYS A 97 10.24 -9.09 0.51
N LEU A 98 9.29 -10.02 0.66
CA LEU A 98 7.96 -9.90 0.07
C LEU A 98 7.18 -8.70 0.61
N VAL A 99 7.27 -8.45 1.92
CA VAL A 99 6.63 -7.28 2.55
C VAL A 99 7.23 -5.97 2.03
N ILE A 100 8.56 -5.89 1.91
CA ILE A 100 9.22 -4.72 1.29
C ILE A 100 8.75 -4.53 -0.14
N GLY A 101 8.69 -5.61 -0.94
CA GLY A 101 8.19 -5.57 -2.31
C GLY A 101 6.75 -5.10 -2.42
N GLY A 102 5.86 -5.59 -1.54
CA GLY A 102 4.46 -5.15 -1.48
C GLY A 102 4.33 -3.67 -1.13
N ILE A 103 5.08 -3.19 -0.13
CA ILE A 103 5.07 -1.77 0.24
C ILE A 103 5.59 -0.89 -0.91
N LEU A 104 6.67 -1.31 -1.58
CA LEU A 104 7.19 -0.58 -2.75
C LEU A 104 6.15 -0.53 -3.88
N TYR A 105 5.47 -1.64 -4.15
CA TYR A 105 4.38 -1.67 -5.12
C TYR A 105 3.27 -0.66 -4.76
N LEU A 106 2.78 -0.68 -3.52
CA LEU A 106 1.72 0.24 -3.07
C LEU A 106 2.15 1.70 -3.16
N LEU A 107 3.40 2.03 -2.81
CA LEU A 107 3.93 3.39 -2.92
C LEU A 107 3.99 3.86 -4.37
N VAL A 108 4.47 3.01 -5.28
CA VAL A 108 4.53 3.33 -6.71
C VAL A 108 3.12 3.47 -7.27
N PHE A 109 2.20 2.58 -6.92
CA PHE A 109 0.82 2.64 -7.39
C PHE A 109 0.11 3.91 -6.89
N LEU A 110 0.24 4.24 -5.60
CA LEU A 110 -0.28 5.48 -5.02
C LEU A 110 0.29 6.72 -5.73
N ALA A 111 1.59 6.74 -6.00
CA ALA A 111 2.22 7.84 -6.74
C ALA A 111 1.63 7.99 -8.15
N ILE A 112 1.41 6.87 -8.86
CA ILE A 112 0.77 6.87 -10.17
C ILE A 112 -0.66 7.42 -10.08
N CYS A 113 -1.50 6.92 -9.16
CA CYS A 113 -2.86 7.42 -8.99
C CYS A 113 -2.88 8.92 -8.66
N THR A 114 -1.97 9.38 -7.80
CA THR A 114 -1.84 10.80 -7.42
C THR A 114 -1.50 11.67 -8.64
N LEU A 115 -0.59 11.23 -9.51
CA LEU A 115 -0.22 11.95 -10.73
C LEU A 115 -1.36 11.98 -11.78
N LEU A 116 -2.23 10.97 -11.74
CA LEU A 116 -3.37 10.86 -12.64
C LEU A 116 -4.60 11.64 -12.13
N ASP A 117 -4.62 12.02 -10.85
CA ASP A 117 -5.68 12.84 -10.28
C ASP A 117 -5.58 14.30 -10.76
N PRO A 118 -6.61 14.84 -11.44
CA PRO A 118 -6.60 16.21 -11.95
C PRO A 118 -6.37 17.29 -10.90
N ARG A 119 -6.71 17.03 -9.64
CA ARG A 119 -6.56 18.01 -8.54
C ARG A 119 -5.11 18.24 -8.13
N TYR A 120 -4.22 17.29 -8.46
CA TYR A 120 -2.80 17.36 -8.14
C TYR A 120 -1.91 17.63 -9.37
N LYS A 121 -2.51 17.89 -10.54
CA LYS A 121 -1.78 18.36 -11.73
C LYS A 121 -1.40 19.83 -11.51
N LEU A 122 -0.09 20.09 -11.39
CA LEU A 122 0.51 21.44 -11.37
C LEU A 122 0.33 22.16 -12.71
#